data_AF-A0A3A9TFA9-F1
#
_entry.id   AF-A0A3A9TFA9-F1
#
_cell.length_a   1.000
_cell.length_b   1.000
_cell.length_c   1.000
_cell.angle_alpha   90.00
_cell.angle_beta   90.00
_cell.angle_gamma   90.00
#
_symmetry.space_group_name_H-M   'P 1'
#
loop_
_entity.id
_entity.type
_entity.pdbx_description
1 polymer ?
#
loop_
_entity_poly.entity_id
_entity_poly.type
_entity_poly.pdbx_seq_one_letter_code
_entity_poly.pdbx_strand_id
1 'polypeptide(L)'
;MRVTLNYKTLSKGIRNALSEGAMDLQDVKALRKNVEEYIIPKKKWARMVIIMSAAMILFMLGLSVMNMRKANFVNLEMTLIFYAVVIVVLAVVIGFTAWLNFGKIITQYNSSLKKGYPQMYEELKL
;
A
#
# COMPACT_ATOMS: atom_id res chain seq x y z
N MET A 1 -15.55 22.74 -6.86
CA MET A 1 -15.02 22.64 -5.48
C MET A 1 -13.58 22.12 -5.54
N ARG A 2 -12.55 22.85 -5.08
CA ARG A 2 -11.16 22.33 -5.08
C ARG A 2 -11.04 21.26 -3.98
N VAL A 3 -11.02 19.99 -4.37
CA VAL A 3 -10.88 18.83 -3.49
C VAL A 3 -9.54 18.92 -2.75
N THR A 4 -9.57 19.39 -1.51
CA THR A 4 -8.41 19.41 -0.62
C THR A 4 -8.31 18.05 0.06
N LEU A 5 -7.46 17.17 -0.49
CA LEU A 5 -7.03 15.94 0.19
C LEU A 5 -6.24 16.36 1.43
N ASN A 6 -6.89 16.31 2.59
CA ASN A 6 -6.24 16.59 3.85
C ASN A 6 -5.37 15.38 4.21
N TYR A 7 -4.08 15.48 3.88
CA TYR A 7 -2.98 14.56 4.20
C TYR A 7 -3.40 13.16 4.68
N LYS A 8 -3.39 12.18 3.77
CA LYS A 8 -3.58 10.73 4.03
C LYS A 8 -5.01 10.29 4.36
N THR A 9 -6.02 11.16 4.29
CA THR A 9 -7.44 10.79 4.42
C THR A 9 -8.34 11.64 3.52
N LEU A 10 -9.53 11.11 3.20
CA LEU A 10 -10.59 11.95 2.61
C LEU A 10 -11.15 12.88 3.67
N SER A 11 -11.40 14.15 3.30
CA SER A 11 -12.04 15.10 4.20
C SER A 11 -13.44 14.61 4.58
N LYS A 12 -13.86 14.87 5.82
CA LYS A 12 -15.15 14.41 6.35
C LYS A 12 -16.33 14.86 5.49
N GLY A 13 -16.30 16.10 4.98
CA GLY A 13 -17.33 16.64 4.10
C GLY A 13 -17.46 15.88 2.79
N ILE A 14 -16.35 15.58 2.11
CA ILE A 14 -16.36 14.83 0.84
C ILE A 14 -16.79 13.38 1.07
N ARG A 15 -16.34 12.78 2.17
CA ARG A 15 -16.73 11.43 2.54
C ARG A 15 -18.25 11.32 2.75
N ASN A 16 -18.84 12.27 3.47
CA ASN A 16 -20.28 12.31 3.72
C ASN A 16 -21.06 12.57 2.42
N ALA A 17 -20.67 13.58 1.65
CA ALA A 17 -21.33 13.90 0.38
C ALA A 17 -21.29 12.72 -0.61
N LEU A 18 -20.14 12.01 -0.69
CA LEU A 18 -20.01 10.80 -1.50
C LEU A 18 -20.88 9.65 -0.98
N SER A 19 -21.00 9.49 0.34
CA SER A 19 -21.80 8.42 0.95
C SER A 19 -23.31 8.67 0.90
N GLU A 20 -23.72 9.94 0.85
CA GLU A 20 -25.12 10.37 0.76
C GLU A 20 -25.61 10.46 -0.68
N GLY A 21 -24.73 10.25 -1.67
CA GLY A 21 -25.08 10.40 -3.08
C GLY A 21 -25.31 11.86 -3.51
N ALA A 22 -24.83 12.81 -2.71
CA ALA A 22 -25.07 14.25 -2.90
C ALA A 22 -24.07 14.93 -3.86
N MET A 23 -23.15 14.16 -4.45
CA MET A 23 -22.19 14.67 -5.44
C MET A 23 -22.68 14.41 -6.87
N ASP A 24 -22.36 15.31 -7.79
CA ASP A 24 -22.58 15.03 -9.20
C ASP A 24 -21.60 13.98 -9.70
N LEU A 25 -22.03 13.20 -10.69
CA LEU A 25 -21.26 12.14 -11.32
C LEU A 25 -19.91 12.62 -11.88
N GLN A 26 -19.86 13.85 -12.41
CA GLN A 26 -18.62 14.48 -12.85
C GLN A 26 -17.67 14.77 -11.69
N ASP A 27 -18.18 15.24 -10.56
CA ASP A 27 -17.39 15.50 -9.35
C ASP A 27 -16.89 14.20 -8.72
N VAL A 28 -17.66 13.11 -8.77
CA VAL A 28 -17.21 11.78 -8.33
C VAL A 28 -16.07 11.28 -9.22
N LYS A 29 -16.17 11.43 -10.54
CA LYS A 29 -15.08 11.08 -11.47
C LYS A 29 -13.83 11.94 -11.26
N ALA A 30 -14.00 13.24 -10.99
CA ALA A 30 -12.89 14.13 -10.65
C ALA A 30 -12.23 13.74 -9.32
N LEU A 31 -13.02 13.39 -8.29
CA LEU A 31 -12.53 12.89 -7.01
C LEU A 31 -11.74 11.60 -7.19
N ARG A 32 -12.26 10.64 -7.97
CA ARG A 32 -11.55 9.39 -8.31
C ARG A 32 -10.17 9.68 -8.88
N LYS A 33 -10.10 10.56 -9.89
CA LYS A 33 -8.85 10.94 -10.54
C LYS A 33 -7.86 11.58 -9.57
N ASN A 34 -8.32 12.51 -8.72
CA ASN A 34 -7.47 13.15 -7.72
C ASN A 34 -6.91 12.13 -6.70
N VAL A 35 -7.74 11.18 -6.28
CA VAL A 35 -7.32 10.12 -5.37
C VAL A 35 -6.32 9.18 -6.07
N GLU A 36 -6.56 8.84 -7.33
CA GLU A 36 -5.66 8.02 -8.15
C GLU A 36 -4.29 8.67 -8.34
N GLU A 37 -4.25 9.97 -8.69
CA GLU A 37 -3.03 10.76 -8.81
C GLU A 37 -2.22 10.82 -7.51
N TYR A 38 -2.89 10.85 -6.35
CA TYR A 38 -2.23 10.76 -5.04
C TYR A 38 -1.63 9.36 -4.77
N ILE A 39 -2.31 8.30 -5.21
CA ILE A 39 -1.95 6.91 -4.90
C ILE A 39 -0.85 6.38 -5.82
N ILE A 40 -0.89 6.68 -7.12
CA ILE A 40 0.06 6.18 -8.13
C ILE A 40 1.53 6.33 -7.69
N PRO A 41 2.03 7.52 -7.31
CA PRO A 41 3.43 7.68 -6.90
C PRO A 41 3.76 6.90 -5.63
N LYS A 42 2.80 6.75 -4.71
CA LYS A 42 2.98 6.01 -3.45
C LYS A 42 3.03 4.50 -3.67
N LYS A 43 2.20 3.97 -4.56
CA LYS A 43 2.27 2.56 -5.00
C LYS A 43 3.61 2.28 -5.68
N LYS A 44 4.10 3.20 -6.54
CA LYS A 44 5.40 3.07 -7.20
C LYS A 44 6.54 3.06 -6.18
N TRP A 45 6.52 3.98 -5.21
CA TRP A 45 7.50 4.01 -4.12
C TRP A 45 7.48 2.73 -3.28
N ALA A 46 6.30 2.26 -2.87
CA ALA A 46 6.17 1.02 -2.12
C ALA A 46 6.73 -0.20 -2.88
N ARG A 47 6.47 -0.31 -4.19
CA ARG A 47 7.08 -1.35 -5.04
C ARG A 47 8.61 -1.25 -5.08
N MET A 48 9.15 -0.03 -5.22
CA MET A 48 10.59 0.19 -5.23
C MET A 48 11.24 -0.26 -3.91
N VAL A 49 10.65 0.08 -2.77
CA VAL A 49 11.11 -0.35 -1.44
C VAL A 49 11.11 -1.87 -1.30
N ILE A 50 10.05 -2.55 -1.79
CA ILE A 50 9.96 -4.02 -1.78
C ILE A 50 11.10 -4.64 -2.61
N ILE A 51 11.33 -4.14 -3.83
CA ILE A 51 12.37 -4.66 -4.73
C ILE A 51 13.77 -4.46 -4.12
N MET A 52 14.06 -3.27 -3.58
CA MET A 52 15.34 -3.00 -2.92
C MET A 52 15.56 -3.88 -1.70
N SER A 53 14.53 -4.06 -0.86
CA SER A 53 14.61 -4.92 0.32
C SER A 53 14.87 -6.38 -0.08
N ALA A 54 14.18 -6.89 -1.10
CA ALA A 54 14.38 -8.24 -1.62
C ALA A 54 15.83 -8.44 -2.13
N ALA A 55 16.37 -7.47 -2.88
CA ALA A 55 17.75 -7.52 -3.36
C ALA A 55 18.77 -7.52 -2.20
N MET A 56 18.57 -6.70 -1.18
CA MET A 56 19.43 -6.67 0.01
C MET A 56 19.38 -8.00 0.79
N ILE A 57 18.19 -8.60 0.94
CA ILE A 57 18.03 -9.89 1.62
C ILE A 57 18.77 -10.99 0.86
N LEU A 58 18.60 -11.07 -0.47
CA LEU A 58 19.32 -12.03 -1.31
C LEU A 58 20.83 -11.83 -1.22
N PHE A 59 21.30 -10.59 -1.22
CA PHE A 59 22.72 -10.28 -1.09
C PHE A 59 23.29 -10.71 0.27
N MET A 60 22.59 -10.41 1.37
CA MET A 60 23.01 -10.83 2.71
C MET A 60 22.96 -12.35 2.91
N LEU A 61 21.96 -13.03 2.34
CA LEU A 61 21.90 -14.49 2.29
C LEU A 61 23.13 -15.06 1.57
N GLY A 62 23.47 -14.50 0.40
CA GLY A 62 24.67 -14.90 -0.35
C GLY A 62 25.96 -14.74 0.45
N LEU A 63 26.15 -13.59 1.11
CA LEU A 63 27.31 -13.34 1.97
C LEU A 63 27.36 -14.29 3.17
N SER A 64 26.21 -14.55 3.81
CA SER A 64 26.13 -15.47 4.96
C SER A 64 26.52 -16.89 4.56
N VAL A 65 26.02 -17.39 3.42
CA VAL A 65 26.39 -18.71 2.89
C VAL A 65 27.87 -18.78 2.55
N MET A 66 28.44 -17.74 1.93
CA MET A 66 29.88 -17.69 1.62
C MET A 66 30.76 -17.73 2.88
N ASN A 67 30.37 -17.00 3.93
CA ASN A 67 31.10 -16.97 5.20
C ASN A 67 30.98 -18.27 5.99
N MET A 68 29.80 -18.90 5.99
CA MET A 68 29.59 -20.23 6.61
C MET A 68 30.45 -21.30 5.94
N ARG A 69 30.55 -21.27 4.60
CA ARG A 69 31.41 -22.19 3.85
C ARG A 69 32.90 -22.02 4.20
N LYS A 70 33.36 -20.81 4.47
CA LYS A 70 34.75 -20.54 4.90
C LYS A 70 35.03 -20.99 6.34
N ALA A 71 34.02 -20.96 7.21
CA ALA A 71 34.17 -21.25 8.64
C ALA A 71 33.98 -22.73 9.01
N ASN A 72 33.65 -23.63 8.06
CA ASN A 72 33.28 -25.03 8.30
C ASN A 72 32.09 -25.24 9.28
N PHE A 73 31.36 -24.18 9.63
CA PHE A 73 30.11 -24.27 10.39
C PHE A 73 28.94 -24.12 9.43
N VAL A 74 28.24 -25.22 9.16
CA VAL A 74 27.04 -25.22 8.31
C VAL A 74 25.81 -25.35 9.19
N ASN A 75 25.32 -24.22 9.71
CA ASN A 75 24.00 -24.16 10.36
C ASN A 75 23.01 -23.44 9.44
N LEU A 76 22.86 -24.00 8.24
CA LEU A 76 22.03 -23.45 7.15
C LEU A 76 20.57 -23.33 7.58
N GLU A 77 20.07 -24.29 8.36
CA GLU A 77 18.70 -24.33 8.84
C GLU A 77 18.36 -23.14 9.74
N MET A 78 19.17 -22.87 10.78
CA MET A 78 19.00 -21.68 11.63
C MET A 78 19.07 -20.37 10.84
N THR A 79 19.95 -20.33 9.84
CA THR A 79 20.14 -19.15 8.98
C THR A 79 18.89 -18.88 8.15
N LEU A 80 18.34 -19.91 7.50
CA LEU A 80 17.11 -19.82 6.71
C LEU A 80 15.91 -19.43 7.58
N ILE A 81 15.79 -20.00 8.79
CA ILE A 81 14.73 -19.64 9.75
C ILE A 81 14.85 -18.16 10.15
N PHE A 82 16.05 -17.68 10.46
CA PHE A 82 16.27 -16.27 10.79
C PHE A 82 15.85 -15.33 9.64
N TYR A 83 16.27 -15.62 8.41
CA TYR A 83 15.87 -14.82 7.25
C TYR A 83 14.37 -14.90 6.96
N ALA A 84 13.74 -16.06 7.15
CA ALA A 84 12.30 -16.20 7.02
C ALA A 84 11.56 -15.27 8.00
N VAL A 85 11.99 -15.23 9.26
CA VAL A 85 11.42 -14.31 10.27
C VAL A 85 11.64 -12.84 9.87
N VAL A 86 12.83 -12.47 9.41
CA VAL A 86 13.11 -11.10 8.93
C VAL A 86 12.21 -10.72 7.76
N ILE A 87 12.02 -11.62 6.78
CA ILE A 87 11.13 -11.40 5.64
C ILE A 87 9.68 -11.19 6.10
N VAL A 88 9.19 -12.01 7.03
CA VAL A 88 7.82 -11.87 7.57
C VAL A 88 7.64 -10.51 8.26
N VAL A 89 8.58 -10.13 9.13
CA VAL A 89 8.52 -8.82 9.82
C VAL A 89 8.56 -7.66 8.83
N LEU A 90 9.44 -7.73 7.82
CA LEU A 90 9.51 -6.70 6.78
C LEU A 90 8.22 -6.63 5.95
N ALA A 91 7.64 -7.78 5.58
CA ALA A 91 6.37 -7.82 4.86
C ALA A 91 5.24 -7.16 5.67
N VAL A 92 5.19 -7.41 6.99
CA VAL A 92 4.20 -6.77 7.89
C VAL A 92 4.42 -5.26 7.97
N VAL A 93 5.65 -4.80 8.18
CA VAL A 93 5.98 -3.36 8.29
C VAL A 93 5.69 -2.63 6.98
N ILE A 94 6.12 -3.18 5.84
CA ILE A 94 5.88 -2.60 4.52
C ILE A 94 4.37 -2.61 4.20
N GLY A 95 3.68 -3.70 4.47
CA GLY A 95 2.23 -3.80 4.27
C GLY A 95 1.46 -2.78 5.10
N PHE A 96 1.81 -2.63 6.38
CA PHE A 96 1.15 -1.68 7.28
C PHE A 96 1.42 -0.23 6.89
N THR A 97 2.67 0.11 6.54
CA THR A 97 3.04 1.47 6.08
C THR A 97 2.39 1.81 4.74
N ALA A 98 2.31 0.86 3.81
CA ALA A 98 1.60 1.01 2.55
C ALA A 98 0.10 1.26 2.78
N TRP A 99 -0.51 0.48 3.68
CA TRP A 99 -1.91 0.66 4.07
C TRP A 99 -2.18 2.04 4.69
N LEU A 100 -1.32 2.51 5.61
CA LEU A 100 -1.43 3.85 6.20
C LEU A 100 -1.26 4.98 5.17
N ASN A 101 -0.41 4.79 4.15
CA ASN A 101 -0.08 5.85 3.20
C ASN A 101 -1.09 5.99 2.06
N PHE A 102 -1.67 4.90 1.57
CA PHE A 102 -2.63 4.94 0.47
C PHE A 102 -3.83 4.01 0.64
N GLY A 103 -3.66 2.86 1.31
CA GLY A 103 -4.75 1.90 1.53
C GLY A 103 -5.94 2.52 2.27
N LYS A 104 -5.68 3.33 3.31
CA LYS A 104 -6.71 4.01 4.10
C LYS A 104 -7.60 4.93 3.26
N ILE A 105 -7.01 5.71 2.34
CA ILE A 105 -7.78 6.58 1.44
C ILE A 105 -8.62 5.75 0.47
N ILE A 106 -8.07 4.68 -0.11
CA ILE A 106 -8.81 3.78 -1.01
C ILE A 106 -9.99 3.17 -0.28
N THR A 107 -9.78 2.64 0.92
CA THR A 107 -10.85 2.04 1.73
C THR A 107 -11.94 3.06 2.06
N GLN A 108 -11.56 4.28 2.45
CA GLN A 108 -12.52 5.35 2.72
C GLN A 108 -13.32 5.75 1.49
N TYR A 109 -12.67 5.89 0.34
CA TYR A 109 -13.31 6.19 -0.94
C TYR A 109 -14.27 5.08 -1.35
N ASN A 110 -13.80 3.84 -1.47
CA ASN A 110 -14.61 2.70 -1.91
C ASN A 110 -15.78 2.44 -0.96
N SER A 111 -15.56 2.54 0.36
CA SER A 111 -16.64 2.36 1.34
C SER A 111 -17.72 3.44 1.24
N SER A 112 -17.34 4.68 0.94
CA SER A 112 -18.29 5.79 0.80
C SER A 112 -19.01 5.72 -0.55
N LEU A 113 -18.28 5.43 -1.62
CA LEU A 113 -18.82 5.21 -2.96
C LEU A 113 -19.85 4.08 -2.98
N LYS A 114 -19.56 2.95 -2.31
CA LYS A 114 -20.49 1.80 -2.23
C LYS A 114 -21.81 2.18 -1.56
N LYS A 115 -21.80 3.15 -0.65
CA LYS A 115 -23.01 3.62 0.05
C LYS A 115 -23.83 4.59 -0.81
N GLY A 116 -23.19 5.60 -1.41
CA GLY A 116 -23.91 6.62 -2.18
C GLY A 116 -24.25 6.21 -3.61
N TYR A 117 -23.42 5.38 -4.25
CA TYR A 117 -23.57 4.97 -5.66
C TYR A 117 -23.38 3.46 -5.83
N PRO A 118 -24.21 2.62 -5.18
CA PRO A 118 -24.07 1.17 -5.24
C PRO A 118 -24.14 0.61 -6.67
N GLN A 119 -24.93 1.24 -7.54
CA GLN A 119 -25.12 0.80 -8.93
C GLN A 119 -23.90 1.08 -9.83
N MET A 120 -23.12 2.11 -9.52
CA MET A 120 -21.94 2.52 -10.30
C MET A 120 -20.62 2.19 -9.58
N TYR A 121 -20.69 1.46 -8.47
CA TYR A 121 -19.53 1.14 -7.64
C TYR A 121 -18.44 0.41 -8.44
N GLU A 122 -18.82 -0.56 -9.27
CA GLU A 122 -17.88 -1.36 -10.05
C GLU A 122 -17.12 -0.53 -11.09
N GLU A 123 -17.75 0.51 -11.64
CA GLU A 123 -17.13 1.41 -12.62
C GLU A 123 -16.23 2.46 -11.94
N LEU A 124 -16.60 2.90 -10.74
CA LEU A 124 -15.99 4.05 -10.08
C LEU A 124 -15.02 3.70 -8.96
N LYS A 125 -14.88 2.41 -8.58
CA LYS A 125 -13.95 1.95 -7.54
C LYS A 125 -12.47 2.14 -7.91
N LEU A 126 -11.62 2.15 -6.88
CA LEU A 126 -10.16 2.31 -6.92
C LEU A 126 -9.40 1.11 -6.36
#